data_AF-A0A955ALT1-F1
#
_entry.id   AF-A0A955ALT1-F1
#
_cell.length_a   1.000
_cell.length_b   1.000
_cell.length_c   1.000
_cell.angle_alpha   90.00
_cell.angle_beta   90.00
_cell.angle_gamma   90.00
#
_symmetry.space_group_name_H-M   'P 1'
#
loop_
_entity.id
_entity.type
_entity.pdbx_description
1 polymer ?
#
loop_
_entity_poly.entity_id
_entity_poly.type
_entity_poly.pdbx_seq_one_letter_code
_entity_poly.pdbx_strand_id
1 'polypeptide(L)'
;MSRTADQVLEQEFLQVRAKILEIAAFFDRLSEGGAVTNEQQLRLLRDGSTILNDGADEKAARVQLLFSRQYESNWREKFGV
;
A
#
# COMPACT_ATOMS: atom_id res chain seq x y z
N MET A 1 -12.51 7.68 -25.07
CA MET A 1 -11.15 8.28 -25.15
C MET A 1 -10.50 8.16 -23.78
N SER A 2 -9.20 7.87 -23.71
CA SER A 2 -8.48 7.85 -22.42
C SER A 2 -8.32 9.27 -21.88
N ARG A 3 -8.39 9.44 -20.55
CA ARG A 3 -8.11 10.73 -19.89
C ARG A 3 -6.63 11.11 -20.08
N THR A 4 -6.33 12.41 -20.18
CA THR A 4 -4.94 12.90 -20.13
C THR A 4 -4.40 12.85 -18.70
N ALA A 5 -3.08 12.95 -18.53
CA ALA A 5 -2.46 13.01 -17.20
C ALA A 5 -3.00 14.18 -16.35
N ASP A 6 -3.15 15.36 -16.94
CA ASP A 6 -3.66 16.55 -16.26
C ASP A 6 -5.11 16.35 -15.80
N GLN A 7 -5.95 15.73 -16.62
CA GLN A 7 -7.33 15.44 -16.27
C GLN A 7 -7.43 14.44 -15.11
N VAL A 8 -6.57 13.42 -15.07
CA VAL A 8 -6.51 12.49 -13.94
C VAL A 8 -6.04 13.20 -12.69
N LEU A 9 -4.98 14.00 -12.78
CA LEU A 9 -4.45 14.76 -11.66
C LEU A 9 -5.51 15.69 -11.07
N GLU A 10 -6.14 16.54 -11.88
CA GLU A 10 -7.16 17.49 -11.42
C GLU A 10 -8.34 16.79 -10.73
N GLN A 11 -8.84 15.70 -11.31
CA GLN A 11 -9.98 14.96 -10.77
C GLN A 11 -9.66 14.23 -9.47
N GLU A 12 -8.46 13.68 -9.33
CA GLU A 12 -8.11 12.75 -8.25
C GLU A 12 -7.24 13.40 -7.16
N PHE A 13 -6.69 14.60 -7.38
CA PHE A 13 -5.74 15.26 -6.48
C PHE A 13 -6.23 15.34 -5.03
N LEU A 14 -7.46 15.82 -4.81
CA LEU A 14 -7.99 15.98 -3.45
C LEU A 14 -8.17 14.63 -2.74
N GLN A 15 -8.58 13.59 -3.47
CA GLN A 15 -8.79 12.25 -2.93
C GLN A 15 -7.45 11.58 -2.61
N VAL A 16 -6.47 11.67 -3.50
CA VAL A 16 -5.12 11.15 -3.27
C VAL A 16 -4.46 11.89 -2.11
N ARG A 17 -4.59 13.22 -2.03
CA ARG A 17 -4.09 14.02 -0.90
C ARG A 17 -4.68 13.56 0.43
N ALA A 18 -5.98 13.31 0.50
CA ALA A 18 -6.63 12.82 1.72
C ALA A 18 -6.04 11.47 2.17
N LYS A 19 -5.85 10.53 1.24
CA LYS A 19 -5.22 9.23 1.52
C LYS A 19 -3.78 9.36 2.04
N ILE A 20 -3.00 10.28 1.48
CA ILE A 20 -1.64 10.56 1.95
C ILE A 20 -1.68 11.06 3.41
N LEU A 21 -2.60 11.97 3.74
CA LEU A 21 -2.77 12.47 5.11
C LEU A 21 -3.22 11.37 6.08
N GLU A 22 -4.11 10.48 5.66
CA GLU A 22 -4.55 9.34 6.48
C GLU A 22 -3.39 8.41 6.83
N ILE A 23 -2.52 8.10 5.85
CA ILE A 23 -1.32 7.28 6.06
C ILE A 23 -0.33 7.99 7.00
N ALA A 24 -0.09 9.29 6.80
CA ALA A 24 0.80 10.07 7.67
C ALA A 24 0.29 10.07 9.12
N ALA A 25 -0.98 10.39 9.32
CA ALA A 25 -1.59 10.41 10.65
C ALA A 25 -1.59 9.04 11.34
N PHE A 26 -1.64 7.93 10.58
CA PHE A 26 -1.45 6.60 11.13
C PHE A 26 -0.04 6.42 11.71
N PHE A 27 1.00 6.82 10.97
CA PHE A 27 2.38 6.71 11.45
C PHE A 27 2.66 7.62 12.65
N ASP A 28 2.05 8.81 12.70
CA ASP A 28 2.15 9.70 13.86
C ASP A 28 1.59 9.03 15.13
N ARG A 29 0.34 8.54 15.07
CA ARG A 29 -0.29 7.82 16.19
C ARG A 29 0.48 6.56 16.59
N LEU A 30 1.04 5.84 15.62
CA LEU A 30 1.86 4.66 15.88
C LEU A 30 3.12 5.03 16.67
N SER A 31 3.76 6.15 16.32
CA SER A 31 4.96 6.66 16.97
C SER A 31 4.66 7.15 18.40
N GLU A 32 3.49 7.76 18.62
CA GLU A 32 3.01 8.15 19.95
C GLU A 32 2.71 6.95 20.86
N GLY A 33 2.27 5.82 20.27
CA GLY A 33 1.90 4.60 21.00
C GLY A 33 3.06 3.77 21.55
N GLY A 34 4.32 4.11 21.24
CA GLY A 34 5.50 3.40 21.71
C GLY A 34 5.89 2.18 20.85
N ALA A 35 6.58 1.22 21.46
CA ALA A 35 7.22 0.12 20.72
C ALA A 35 6.20 -0.86 20.11
N VAL A 36 6.35 -1.12 18.80
CA VAL A 36 5.53 -2.09 18.06
C VAL A 36 6.15 -3.47 18.16
N THR A 37 5.40 -4.44 18.69
CA THR A 37 5.86 -5.84 18.80
C THR A 37 5.76 -6.60 17.47
N ASN A 38 4.84 -6.21 16.58
CA ASN A 38 4.70 -6.79 15.25
C ASN A 38 5.47 -5.99 14.20
N GLU A 39 6.78 -6.20 14.14
CA GLU A 39 7.63 -5.49 13.19
C GLU A 39 7.36 -5.86 11.73
N GLN A 40 6.79 -7.04 11.46
CA GLN A 40 6.53 -7.50 10.09
C GLN A 40 5.48 -6.64 9.40
N GLN A 41 4.35 -6.37 10.07
CA GLN A 41 3.31 -5.51 9.51
C GLN A 41 3.81 -4.07 9.30
N LEU A 42 4.60 -3.56 10.24
CA LEU A 42 5.21 -2.24 10.12
C LEU A 42 6.19 -2.17 8.93
N ARG A 43 6.99 -3.22 8.71
CA ARG A 43 7.86 -3.32 7.52
C ARG A 43 7.05 -3.28 6.23
N LEU A 44 5.98 -4.08 6.10
CA LEU A 44 5.12 -4.08 4.91
C LEU A 44 4.54 -2.69 4.59
N LEU A 45 4.10 -1.94 5.60
CA LEU A 45 3.58 -0.58 5.40
C LEU A 45 4.66 0.41 4.94
N ARG A 46 5.88 0.29 5.47
CA ARG A 46 7.03 1.10 5.06
C ARG A 46 7.47 0.76 3.63
N ASP A 47 7.56 -0.53 3.31
CA ASP A 47 7.92 -1.00 1.97
C ASP A 47 6.88 -0.56 0.94
N GLY A 48 5.58 -0.58 1.29
CA GLY A 48 4.51 -0.05 0.46
C GLY A 48 4.72 1.43 0.13
N SER A 49 5.11 2.24 1.14
CA SER A 49 5.42 3.66 0.95
C SER A 49 6.66 3.88 0.06
N THR A 50 7.64 2.98 0.13
CA THR A 50 8.80 3.00 -0.78
C THR A 50 8.39 2.77 -2.23
N ILE A 51 7.53 1.77 -2.51
CA ILE A 51 7.01 1.49 -3.87
C ILE A 51 6.29 2.71 -4.47
N LEU A 52 5.57 3.48 -3.63
CA LEU A 52 4.88 4.68 -4.11
C LEU A 52 5.86 5.76 -4.60
N ASN A 53 7.09 5.80 -4.07
CA ASN A 53 8.07 6.86 -4.33
C ASN A 53 9.21 6.49 -5.28
N ASP A 54 9.41 5.21 -5.59
CA ASP A 54 10.61 4.70 -6.28
C ASP A 54 10.70 4.98 -7.79
N GLY A 55 9.85 5.85 -8.35
CA GLY A 55 9.85 6.24 -9.76
C GLY A 55 9.49 5.14 -10.77
N ALA A 56 9.36 3.87 -10.36
CA ALA A 56 9.02 2.77 -11.25
C ALA A 56 7.51 2.64 -11.49
N ASP A 57 7.17 2.06 -12.64
CA ASP A 57 5.78 1.83 -13.07
C ASP A 57 5.06 0.75 -12.25
N GLU A 58 3.79 0.51 -12.59
CA GLU A 58 2.97 -0.57 -12.03
C GLU A 58 2.82 -0.54 -10.49
N LYS A 59 2.90 0.65 -9.89
CA LYS A 59 2.88 0.85 -8.43
C LYS A 59 1.74 0.12 -7.73
N ALA A 60 0.53 0.17 -8.29
CA ALA A 60 -0.63 -0.52 -7.73
C ALA A 60 -0.45 -2.05 -7.69
N ALA A 61 0.05 -2.66 -8.78
CA ALA A 61 0.30 -4.09 -8.85
C ALA A 61 1.42 -4.52 -7.89
N ARG A 62 2.47 -3.70 -7.79
CA ARG A 62 3.61 -3.94 -6.88
C ARG A 62 3.19 -3.85 -5.42
N VAL A 63 2.39 -2.84 -5.06
CA VAL A 63 1.78 -2.73 -3.72
C VAL A 63 0.87 -3.93 -3.44
N GLN A 64 0.02 -4.32 -4.39
CA GLN A 64 -0.85 -5.50 -4.24
C GLN A 64 -0.03 -6.77 -3.98
N LEU A 65 1.04 -7.00 -4.74
CA LEU A 65 1.91 -8.17 -4.57
C LEU A 65 2.63 -8.16 -3.21
N LEU A 66 3.08 -7.00 -2.74
CA LEU A 66 3.70 -6.86 -1.42
C LEU A 66 2.79 -7.34 -0.29
N PHE A 67 1.49 -7.07 -0.37
CA PHE A 67 0.50 -7.51 0.62
C PHE A 67 -0.11 -8.88 0.32
N SER A 68 0.23 -9.50 -0.80
CA SER A 68 -0.30 -10.81 -1.19
C SER A 68 0.44 -11.94 -0.46
N ARG A 69 -0.28 -13.03 -0.16
CA ARG A 69 0.36 -14.28 0.25
C ARG A 69 1.08 -14.88 -0.95
N GLN A 70 2.17 -15.62 -0.70
CA GLN A 70 2.75 -16.44 -1.75
C GLN A 70 1.72 -17.47 -2.21
N TYR A 71 1.71 -17.71 -3.52
CA TYR A 71 0.88 -18.74 -4.09
C TYR A 71 1.33 -20.11 -3.57
N GLU A 72 0.40 -20.86 -2.98
CA GLU A 72 0.61 -22.23 -2.51
C GLU A 72 -0.18 -23.18 -3.41
N SER A 73 0.49 -24.08 -4.12
CA SER A 73 -0.16 -24.98 -5.10
C SER A 73 -1.20 -25.90 -4.45
N ASN A 74 -1.01 -26.26 -3.18
CA ASN A 74 -1.90 -27.11 -2.39
C ASN A 74 -2.93 -26.33 -1.55
N TRP A 75 -3.22 -25.06 -1.88
CA TRP A 75 -4.08 -24.22 -1.06
C TRP A 75 -5.47 -24.82 -0.82
N ARG A 76 -6.06 -25.50 -1.82
CA ARG A 76 -7.38 -26.15 -1.70
C ARG A 76 -7.39 -27.22 -0.62
N GLU A 77 -6.38 -28.09 -0.63
CA GLU A 77 -6.22 -29.13 0.38
C GLU A 77 -5.93 -28.54 1.77
N LYS A 78 -5.10 -27.48 1.83
CA LYS A 78 -4.73 -26.80 3.08
C LYS A 78 -5.90 -26.06 3.73
N PHE A 79 -6.80 -25.49 2.93
CA PHE A 79 -7.95 -24.72 3.41
C PHE A 79 -9.29 -25.47 3.34
N GLY A 80 -9.30 -26.72 2.88
CA GLY A 80 -10.49 -27.58 2.83
C GLY A 80 -11.58 -27.12 1.86
N VAL A 81 -11.18 -26.60 0.68
CA VAL A 81 -12.07 -26.08 -0.38
C VAL A 81 -12.06 -26.97 -1.61
#